data_AF-A0A959RPE7-F1
#
_entry.id   AF-A0A959RPE7-F1
#
_cell.length_a   1.000
_cell.length_b   1.000
_cell.length_c   1.000
_cell.angle_alpha   90.00
_cell.angle_beta   90.00
_cell.angle_gamma   90.00
#
_symmetry.space_group_name_H-M   'P 1'
#
loop_
_entity.id
_entity.type
_entity.pdbx_description
1 polymer ?
#
loop_
_entity_poly.entity_id
_entity_poly.type
_entity_poly.pdbx_seq_one_letter_code
_entity_poly.pdbx_strand_id
1 'polypeptide(L)'
;EVKEAILKINLNYEPDEIGERNFPPTVKNIFIENVISKKSEYAFYLDGLEESKINNVQIVNSKLDGVNNGNVLNNIENFKTNDVYINEKLFKN
;
A
#
# COMPACT_ATOMS: atom_id res chain seq x y z
N GLU A 1 -13.65 -10.76 2.85
CA GLU A 1 -13.84 -9.32 3.13
C GLU A 1 -12.58 -8.82 3.81
N VAL A 2 -12.00 -7.72 3.35
CA VAL A 2 -10.87 -7.05 4.01
C VAL A 2 -11.41 -5.79 4.66
N LYS A 3 -11.15 -5.62 5.96
CA LYS A 3 -11.81 -4.57 6.75
C LYS A 3 -11.33 -3.16 6.42
N GLU A 4 -10.09 -3.00 5.96
CA GLU A 4 -9.46 -1.68 5.77
C GLU A 4 -8.76 -1.57 4.42
N ALA A 5 -7.53 -2.10 4.25
CA ALA A 5 -6.81 -2.05 2.98
C ALA A 5 -6.28 -3.42 2.58
N ILE A 6 -6.20 -3.68 1.27
CA ILE A 6 -5.64 -4.95 0.76
C ILE A 6 -4.14 -5.01 1.00
N LEU A 7 -3.43 -3.90 0.79
CA LEU A 7 -2.08 -3.69 1.29
C LEU A 7 -2.05 -2.44 2.17
N LYS A 8 -1.75 -2.63 3.46
CA LYS A 8 -1.51 -1.55 4.42
C LYS A 8 -0.06 -1.61 4.89
N ILE A 9 0.69 -0.53 4.66
CA ILE A 9 2.00 -0.26 5.24
C ILE A 9 1.94 1.16 5.79
N ASN A 10 2.06 1.31 7.11
CA ASN A 10 2.00 2.60 7.79
C ASN A 10 3.21 2.75 8.70
N LEU A 11 4.15 3.63 8.33
CA LEU A 11 5.31 3.98 9.14
C LEU A 11 5.04 5.22 10.02
N ASN A 12 3.98 5.99 9.75
CA ASN A 12 3.47 7.06 10.61
C ASN A 12 2.47 6.52 11.64
N TYR A 13 2.66 5.30 12.15
CA TYR A 13 1.80 4.76 13.19
C TYR A 13 2.05 5.53 14.50
N GLU A 14 0.98 5.81 15.25
CA GLU A 14 1.03 6.49 16.55
C GLU A 14 1.87 7.79 16.55
N PRO A 15 1.47 8.81 15.75
CA PRO A 15 2.23 10.05 15.62
C PRO A 15 2.42 10.78 16.95
N ASP A 16 1.54 10.55 17.92
CA ASP A 16 1.53 11.18 19.25
C ASP A 16 2.34 10.40 20.32
N GLU A 17 2.95 9.26 19.98
CA GLU A 17 3.80 8.51 20.92
C GLU A 17 5.10 9.26 21.20
N ILE A 18 5.39 9.49 22.49
CA ILE A 18 6.68 10.02 22.95
C ILE A 18 7.68 8.87 22.98
N GLY A 19 8.34 8.63 21.84
CA GLY A 19 9.35 7.59 21.67
C GLY A 19 10.56 8.09 20.87
N GLU A 20 11.72 7.45 21.05
CA GLU A 20 12.92 7.76 20.27
C GLU A 20 12.74 7.28 18.82
N ARG A 21 12.50 8.21 17.89
CA ARG A 21 12.38 7.94 16.44
C ARG A 21 13.71 7.93 15.68
N ASN A 22 14.81 7.71 16.39
CA ASN A 22 16.17 7.81 15.83
C ASN A 22 16.57 6.64 14.92
N PHE A 23 15.70 5.64 14.76
CA PHE A 23 15.95 4.42 13.99
C PHE A 23 14.81 4.16 13.02
N PRO A 24 14.71 4.95 11.92
CA PRO A 24 13.61 4.78 10.99
C PRO A 24 13.66 3.39 10.33
N PRO A 25 12.52 2.67 10.25
CA PRO A 25 12.49 1.31 9.75
C PRO A 25 12.70 1.31 8.23
N THR A 26 13.48 0.36 7.71
CA THR A 26 13.58 0.12 6.27
C THR A 26 12.50 -0.84 5.80
N VAL A 27 11.61 -0.39 4.92
CA VAL A 27 10.56 -1.22 4.33
C VAL A 27 10.73 -1.27 2.82
N LYS A 28 11.14 -2.42 2.28
CA LYS A 28 11.40 -2.56 0.84
C LYS A 28 11.21 -3.99 0.32
N ASN A 29 11.12 -4.11 -1.02
CA ASN A 29 11.03 -5.39 -1.74
C ASN A 29 9.76 -6.16 -1.41
N ILE A 30 8.60 -5.52 -1.61
CA ILE A 30 7.29 -6.11 -1.37
C ILE A 30 6.71 -6.59 -2.70
N PHE A 31 6.32 -7.85 -2.75
CA PHE A 31 5.75 -8.46 -3.95
C PHE A 31 4.40 -9.09 -3.61
N ILE A 32 3.37 -8.70 -4.35
CA ILE A 32 2.03 -9.25 -4.25
C ILE A 32 1.61 -9.77 -5.62
N GLU A 33 1.14 -11.00 -5.68
CA GLU A 33 0.75 -11.63 -6.94
C GLU A 33 -0.52 -12.46 -6.75
N ASN A 34 -1.38 -12.49 -7.77
CA ASN A 34 -2.57 -13.35 -7.83
C ASN A 34 -3.56 -13.12 -6.69
N VAL A 35 -3.73 -11.87 -6.23
CA VAL A 35 -4.66 -11.53 -5.16
C VAL A 35 -6.03 -11.16 -5.72
N ILE A 36 -7.07 -11.75 -5.15
CA ILE A 36 -8.47 -11.39 -5.41
C ILE A 36 -9.11 -10.89 -4.11
N SER A 37 -9.59 -9.66 -4.11
CA SER A 37 -10.40 -9.08 -3.03
C SER A 37 -11.73 -8.58 -3.57
N LYS A 38 -12.78 -8.66 -2.75
CA LYS A 38 -14.15 -8.29 -3.12
C LYS A 38 -14.70 -7.07 -2.37
N LYS A 39 -14.00 -6.62 -1.33
CA LYS A 39 -14.40 -5.47 -0.50
C LYS A 39 -13.23 -5.00 0.36
N SER A 40 -12.96 -3.69 0.34
CA SER A 40 -12.01 -2.99 1.21
C SER A 40 -12.26 -1.48 1.18
N GLU A 41 -11.87 -0.75 2.23
CA GLU A 41 -11.90 0.72 2.20
C GLU A 41 -10.87 1.28 1.21
N TYR A 42 -9.67 0.69 1.17
CA TYR A 42 -8.59 1.08 0.26
C TYR A 42 -8.07 -0.14 -0.50
N ALA A 43 -7.63 0.03 -1.75
CA ALA A 43 -6.79 -1.00 -2.37
C ALA A 43 -5.39 -0.94 -1.74
N PHE A 44 -4.77 0.25 -1.75
CA PHE A 44 -3.44 0.48 -1.19
C PHE A 44 -3.46 1.62 -0.18
N TYR A 45 -2.90 1.35 1.00
CA TYR A 45 -2.58 2.34 2.01
C TYR A 45 -1.09 2.22 2.31
N LEU A 46 -0.27 3.03 1.65
CA LEU A 46 1.18 3.03 1.75
C LEU A 46 1.62 4.41 2.23
N ASP A 47 1.96 4.50 3.51
CA ASP A 47 2.34 5.74 4.18
C ASP A 47 3.73 5.59 4.80
N GLY A 48 4.75 6.01 4.04
CA GLY A 48 6.16 5.98 4.45
C GLY A 48 6.62 7.25 5.17
N LEU A 49 7.89 7.25 5.60
CA LEU A 49 8.58 8.41 6.15
C LEU A 49 9.40 9.11 5.07
N GLU A 50 9.63 10.42 5.17
CA GLU A 50 10.43 11.16 4.19
C GLU A 50 11.89 10.66 4.18
N GLU A 51 12.43 10.39 5.37
CA GLU A 51 13.76 9.85 5.62
C GLU A 51 13.87 8.33 5.42
N SER A 52 12.74 7.62 5.35
CA SER A 52 12.69 6.18 5.09
C SER A 52 11.45 5.80 4.30
N LYS A 53 11.54 6.08 3.00
CA LYS A 53 10.48 5.79 2.05
C LYS A 53 10.27 4.29 1.88
N ILE A 54 9.01 3.89 1.69
CA ILE A 54 8.69 2.53 1.25
C ILE A 54 9.27 2.36 -0.15
N ASN A 55 10.02 1.28 -0.40
CA ASN A 55 10.71 1.12 -1.69
C ASN A 55 10.45 -0.23 -2.37
N ASN A 56 10.33 -0.23 -3.69
CA ASN A 56 10.20 -1.44 -4.52
C ASN A 56 8.99 -2.29 -4.09
N VAL A 57 7.80 -1.78 -4.40
CA VAL A 57 6.54 -2.48 -4.22
C VAL A 57 6.03 -2.90 -5.59
N GLN A 58 5.78 -4.20 -5.77
CA GLN A 58 5.31 -4.76 -7.05
C GLN A 58 4.03 -5.54 -6.83
N ILE A 59 3.00 -5.20 -7.60
CA ILE A 59 1.72 -5.90 -7.55
C ILE A 59 1.38 -6.40 -8.94
N VAL A 60 1.13 -7.71 -9.05
CA VAL A 60 0.98 -8.40 -10.33
C VAL A 60 -0.31 -9.22 -10.37
N ASN A 61 -1.00 -9.24 -11.51
CA ASN A 61 -2.13 -10.11 -11.82
C ASN A 61 -3.16 -10.18 -10.68
N SER A 62 -3.70 -9.04 -10.29
CA SER A 62 -4.56 -8.93 -9.09
C SER A 62 -5.86 -8.20 -9.38
N LYS A 63 -6.95 -8.64 -8.75
CA LYS A 63 -8.31 -8.08 -8.91
C LYS A 63 -8.85 -7.62 -7.56
N LEU A 64 -9.02 -6.31 -7.43
CA LEU A 64 -9.31 -5.63 -6.17
C LEU A 64 -10.66 -4.91 -6.33
N ASP A 65 -11.74 -5.62 -6.07
CA ASP A 65 -13.11 -5.11 -6.25
C ASP A 65 -13.72 -4.66 -4.92
N GLY A 66 -14.77 -3.84 -5.01
CA GLY A 66 -15.46 -3.27 -3.85
C GLY A 66 -14.60 -2.31 -3.03
N VAL A 67 -13.72 -1.56 -3.70
CA VAL A 67 -12.85 -0.54 -3.08
C VAL A 67 -13.62 0.78 -2.95
N ASN A 68 -13.78 1.28 -1.72
CA ASN A 68 -14.62 2.44 -1.43
C ASN A 68 -13.91 3.79 -1.64
N ASN A 69 -12.62 3.90 -1.27
CA ASN A 69 -11.84 5.14 -1.28
C ASN A 69 -10.67 5.07 -2.27
N GLY A 70 -10.08 6.23 -2.60
CA GLY A 70 -8.84 6.30 -3.38
C GLY A 70 -7.62 5.82 -2.59
N ASN A 71 -6.54 5.45 -3.28
CA ASN A 71 -5.31 4.94 -2.63
C ASN A 71 -4.54 6.03 -1.88
N VAL A 72 -3.88 5.64 -0.78
CA VAL A 72 -2.90 6.47 -0.07
C VAL A 72 -1.51 6.00 -0.48
N LEU A 73 -0.70 6.89 -1.06
CA LEU A 73 0.63 6.60 -1.60
C LEU A 73 1.60 7.74 -1.23
N ASN A 74 2.00 7.80 0.04
CA ASN A 74 2.90 8.81 0.55
C ASN A 74 4.30 8.23 0.76
N ASN A 75 5.34 9.02 0.43
CA ASN A 75 6.73 8.66 0.68
C ASN A 75 7.07 7.23 0.22
N ILE A 76 6.71 6.94 -1.03
CA ILE A 76 6.94 5.66 -1.69
C ILE A 76 7.74 5.86 -2.97
N GLU A 77 8.66 4.94 -3.23
CA GLU A 77 9.48 4.91 -4.44
C GLU A 77 9.43 3.53 -5.10
N ASN A 78 9.50 3.50 -6.43
CA ASN A 78 9.47 2.27 -7.22
C ASN A 78 8.22 1.41 -6.96
N PHE A 79 7.05 2.03 -6.77
CA PHE A 79 5.78 1.33 -6.79
C PHE A 79 5.42 0.97 -8.24
N LYS A 80 5.09 -0.29 -8.52
CA LYS A 80 4.75 -0.78 -9.85
C LYS A 80 3.57 -1.71 -9.80
N THR A 81 2.66 -1.56 -10.74
CA THR A 81 1.55 -2.48 -10.96
C THR A 81 1.63 -3.07 -12.36
N ASN A 82 1.34 -4.37 -12.47
CA ASN A 82 1.24 -5.07 -13.74
C ASN A 82 -0.03 -5.93 -13.73
N ASP A 83 -0.96 -5.66 -14.64
CA ASP A 83 -2.22 -6.40 -14.72
C ASP A 83 -3.02 -6.37 -13.39
N VAL A 84 -3.16 -5.18 -12.80
CA VAL A 84 -3.92 -4.96 -11.56
C VAL A 84 -5.21 -4.21 -11.87
N TYR A 85 -6.34 -4.77 -11.47
CA TYR A 85 -7.65 -4.17 -11.62
C TYR A 85 -8.17 -3.70 -10.27
N ILE A 86 -8.64 -2.45 -10.20
CA ILE A 86 -9.37 -1.90 -9.06
C ILE A 86 -10.79 -1.55 -9.52
N ASN A 87 -11.80 -2.15 -8.92
CA ASN A 87 -13.21 -2.00 -9.31
C ASN A 87 -13.40 -2.16 -10.83
N GLU A 88 -12.96 -3.31 -11.36
CA GLU A 88 -13.00 -3.67 -12.79
C GLU A 88 -12.18 -2.76 -13.73
N LYS A 89 -11.48 -1.73 -13.23
CA LYS A 89 -10.67 -0.82 -14.04
C LYS A 89 -9.19 -1.13 -13.88
N LEU A 90 -8.48 -1.18 -15.00
CA LEU A 90 -7.03 -1.34 -15.00
C LEU A 90 -6.38 -0.16 -14.25
N PHE A 91 -5.68 -0.45 -13.17
CA PHE A 91 -4.94 0.53 -12.38
C PHE A 91 -3.54 0.72 -12.97
N LYS A 92 -3.24 1.97 -13.32
CA LYS A 92 -1.93 2.39 -13.84
C LYS A 92 -1.28 3.34 -12.85
N ASN A 93 -0.04 3.05 -12.50
CA ASN A 93 0.82 3.84 -11.63
C ASN A 93 2.17 4.04 -12.29
#